data_AF-A0A3Q1IIJ5-F1
#
_entry.id   AF-A0A3Q1IIJ5-F1
#
_cell.length_a   1.000
_cell.length_b   1.000
_cell.length_c   1.000
_cell.angle_alpha   90.00
_cell.angle_beta   90.00
_cell.angle_gamma   90.00
#
_symmetry.space_group_name_H-M   'P 1'
#
loop_
_entity.id
_entity.type
_entity.pdbx_description
1 polymer ?
#
loop_
_entity_poly.entity_id
_entity_poly.type
_entity_poly.pdbx_seq_one_letter_code
_entity_poly.pdbx_strand_id
1 'polypeptide(L)'
;MVVLLNRLPVADCPNLCHRVVDGLCGREPPRRGDYSATWSLEEWLELLNSLTALFHLAVGNNSSDEEVMSELSDVGSSHAETVLCVLRSRQEEIRHALLDRTTSMSSATLQDFDWQLKLALSSDKILSLHIPLLSLSLNVRENGALRPVTVEMNKEELNTLISSLEAANKVVLQLK
;
A
#
# COMPACT_ATOMS: atom_id res chain seq x y z
N MET A 1 -21.23 -12.42 -12.66
CA MET A 1 -21.47 -11.19 -11.87
C MET A 1 -20.94 -9.92 -12.56
N VAL A 2 -19.69 -9.91 -13.02
CA VAL A 2 -19.14 -8.85 -13.90
C VAL A 2 -19.92 -8.72 -15.22
N VAL A 3 -20.67 -9.76 -15.61
CA VAL A 3 -21.60 -9.83 -16.76
C VAL A 3 -22.56 -8.63 -16.88
N LEU A 4 -22.90 -7.97 -15.77
CA LEU A 4 -23.73 -6.75 -15.79
C LEU A 4 -23.10 -5.61 -16.61
N LEU A 5 -21.78 -5.62 -16.82
CA LEU A 5 -21.07 -4.70 -17.73
C LEU A 5 -21.56 -4.78 -19.17
N ASN A 6 -22.09 -5.93 -19.62
CA ASN A 6 -22.61 -6.08 -20.98
C ASN A 6 -23.80 -5.15 -21.27
N ARG A 7 -24.48 -4.63 -20.22
CA ARG A 7 -25.58 -3.67 -20.34
C ARG A 7 -25.10 -2.22 -20.55
N LEU A 8 -23.81 -1.95 -20.33
CA LEU A 8 -23.20 -0.65 -20.53
C LEU A 8 -22.67 -0.54 -21.98
N PRO A 9 -22.81 0.61 -22.64
CA PRO A 9 -22.11 0.85 -23.89
C PRO A 9 -20.60 0.66 -23.74
N VAL A 10 -19.96 0.03 -24.72
CA VAL A 10 -18.50 -0.23 -24.70
C VAL A 10 -17.71 1.06 -24.51
N ALA A 11 -18.19 2.19 -25.03
CA ALA A 11 -17.56 3.50 -24.90
C ALA A 11 -17.50 4.03 -23.45
N ASP A 12 -18.45 3.63 -22.60
CA ASP A 12 -18.54 4.11 -21.21
C ASP A 12 -17.86 3.15 -20.22
N CYS A 13 -17.57 1.93 -20.65
CA CYS A 13 -16.88 0.90 -19.87
C CYS A 13 -15.53 1.37 -19.29
N PRO A 14 -14.63 2.05 -20.05
CA PRO A 14 -13.35 2.51 -19.52
C PRO A 14 -13.54 3.52 -18.39
N ASN A 15 -14.50 4.45 -18.52
CA ASN A 15 -14.76 5.49 -17.54
C ASN A 15 -15.27 4.90 -16.22
N LEU A 16 -16.22 3.96 -16.29
CA LEU A 16 -16.69 3.24 -15.12
C LEU A 16 -15.53 2.50 -14.44
N CYS A 17 -14.74 1.73 -15.19
CA CYS A 17 -13.62 0.96 -14.66
C CYS A 17 -12.57 1.87 -13.99
N HIS A 18 -12.20 2.98 -14.62
CA HIS A 18 -11.28 3.96 -14.03
C HIS A 18 -11.82 4.55 -12.73
N ARG A 19 -13.11 4.89 -12.66
CA ARG A 19 -13.71 5.39 -11.42
C ARG A 19 -13.79 4.34 -10.32
N VAL A 20 -14.00 3.07 -10.66
CA VAL A 20 -13.92 1.97 -9.68
C VAL A 20 -12.51 1.89 -9.10
N VAL A 21 -11.49 1.97 -9.96
CA VAL A 21 -10.09 2.02 -9.53
C VAL A 21 -9.80 3.27 -8.69
N ASP A 22 -10.35 4.43 -9.05
CA ASP A 22 -10.26 5.64 -8.23
C ASP A 22 -10.78 5.40 -6.81
N GLY A 23 -11.95 4.76 -6.66
CA GLY A 23 -12.49 4.34 -5.37
C GLY A 23 -11.58 3.36 -4.61
N LEU A 24 -10.98 2.39 -5.29
CA LEU A 24 -10.01 1.46 -4.70
C LEU A 24 -8.78 2.20 -4.15
N CYS A 25 -8.29 3.17 -4.91
CA CYS A 25 -7.15 4.03 -4.58
C CYS A 25 -7.49 5.17 -3.59
N GLY A 26 -8.69 5.17 -2.99
CA GLY A 26 -9.09 6.15 -1.96
C GLY A 26 -9.54 7.51 -2.51
N ARG A 27 -9.77 7.62 -3.82
CA ARG A 27 -10.40 8.77 -4.48
C ARG A 27 -11.92 8.57 -4.57
N GLU A 28 -12.61 9.49 -5.25
CA GLU A 28 -14.07 9.46 -5.34
C GLU A 28 -14.57 8.27 -6.19
N PRO A 29 -15.40 7.36 -5.64
CA PRO A 29 -15.92 6.21 -6.37
C PRO A 29 -17.02 6.61 -7.38
N PRO A 30 -17.44 5.70 -8.27
CA PRO A 30 -18.50 5.99 -9.24
C PRO A 30 -19.82 6.37 -8.54
N ARG A 31 -20.42 7.48 -8.97
CA ARG A 31 -21.69 7.96 -8.41
C ARG A 31 -22.86 7.18 -9.02
N ARG A 32 -23.76 6.69 -8.16
CA ARG A 32 -24.98 5.98 -8.59
C ARG A 32 -25.86 6.81 -9.54
N GLY A 33 -25.90 8.13 -9.32
CA GLY A 33 -26.75 9.04 -10.11
C GLY A 33 -26.44 9.00 -11.62
N ASP A 34 -25.20 8.70 -11.99
CA ASP A 34 -24.77 8.65 -13.40
C ASP A 34 -25.27 7.38 -14.11
N TYR A 35 -25.66 6.34 -13.36
CA TYR A 35 -26.01 5.01 -13.88
C TYR A 35 -27.40 4.52 -13.45
N SER A 36 -28.21 5.37 -12.81
CA SER A 36 -29.48 4.96 -12.20
C SER A 36 -30.56 4.49 -13.19
N ALA A 37 -30.38 4.79 -14.48
CA ALA A 37 -31.27 4.32 -15.54
C ALA A 37 -30.91 2.90 -16.04
N THR A 38 -29.66 2.45 -15.83
CA THR A 38 -29.13 1.22 -16.42
C THR A 38 -29.26 0.04 -15.48
N TRP A 39 -29.09 0.23 -14.17
CA TRP A 39 -29.11 -0.82 -13.16
C TRP A 39 -29.95 -0.47 -11.94
N SER A 40 -30.53 -1.50 -11.31
CA SER A 40 -31.12 -1.37 -9.97
C SER A 40 -30.03 -1.07 -8.92
N LEU A 41 -30.43 -0.68 -7.71
CA LEU A 41 -29.47 -0.44 -6.62
C LEU A 41 -28.66 -1.71 -6.29
N GLU A 42 -29.32 -2.86 -6.26
CA GLU A 42 -28.71 -4.15 -5.94
C GLU A 42 -27.73 -4.57 -7.04
N GLU A 43 -28.15 -4.50 -8.30
CA GLU A 43 -27.29 -4.79 -9.47
C GLU A 43 -26.07 -3.87 -9.51
N TRP A 44 -26.26 -2.58 -9.18
CA TRP A 44 -25.17 -1.60 -9.13
C TRP A 44 -24.14 -1.92 -8.05
N LEU A 45 -24.59 -2.23 -6.84
CA LEU A 45 -23.69 -2.61 -5.74
C LEU A 45 -22.95 -3.91 -6.05
N GLU A 46 -23.66 -4.89 -6.61
CA GLU A 46 -23.09 -6.17 -7.03
C GLU A 46 -22.00 -5.99 -8.09
N LEU A 47 -22.25 -5.14 -9.10
CA LEU A 47 -21.29 -4.81 -10.14
C LEU A 47 -20.04 -4.12 -9.58
N LEU A 48 -20.22 -3.09 -8.74
CA LEU A 48 -19.11 -2.37 -8.12
C LEU A 48 -18.26 -3.28 -7.24
N ASN A 49 -18.90 -4.11 -6.41
CA ASN A 49 -18.21 -5.06 -5.55
C ASN A 49 -17.41 -6.08 -6.37
N SER A 50 -18.02 -6.60 -7.43
CA SER A 50 -17.36 -7.57 -8.33
C SER A 50 -16.15 -6.99 -9.04
N LEU A 51 -16.27 -5.77 -9.59
CA LEU A 51 -15.15 -5.10 -10.25
C LEU A 51 -14.04 -4.73 -9.27
N THR A 52 -14.41 -4.23 -8.09
CA THR A 52 -13.43 -3.91 -7.04
C THR A 52 -12.67 -5.16 -6.60
N ALA A 53 -13.38 -6.27 -6.39
CA ALA A 53 -12.77 -7.55 -6.03
C ALA A 53 -11.84 -8.06 -7.13
N LEU A 54 -12.25 -7.97 -8.40
CA LEU A 54 -11.43 -8.36 -9.55
C LEU A 54 -10.12 -7.56 -9.61
N PHE A 55 -10.18 -6.22 -9.58
CA PHE A 55 -8.98 -5.38 -9.59
C PHE A 55 -8.07 -5.64 -8.39
N HIS A 56 -8.66 -5.84 -7.20
CA HIS A 56 -7.92 -6.15 -5.99
C HIS A 56 -7.21 -7.50 -6.08
N LEU A 57 -7.91 -8.56 -6.50
CA LEU A 57 -7.36 -9.92 -6.58
C LEU A 57 -6.32 -10.03 -7.70
N ALA A 58 -6.59 -9.47 -8.87
CA ALA A 58 -5.68 -9.52 -10.01
C ALA A 58 -4.33 -8.87 -9.68
N VAL A 59 -4.33 -7.67 -9.05
CA VAL A 59 -3.08 -7.00 -8.64
C VAL A 59 -2.46 -7.65 -7.40
N GLY A 60 -3.28 -8.05 -6.42
CA GLY A 60 -2.81 -8.66 -5.17
C GLY A 60 -2.12 -10.00 -5.37
N ASN A 61 -2.62 -10.82 -6.30
CA ASN A 61 -2.06 -12.14 -6.62
C ASN A 61 -1.05 -12.09 -7.78
N ASN A 62 -0.84 -10.93 -8.40
CA ASN A 62 -0.03 -10.77 -9.61
C ASN A 62 -0.49 -11.73 -10.74
N SER A 63 -1.81 -11.80 -10.94
CA SER A 63 -2.44 -12.69 -11.92
C SER A 63 -2.01 -12.37 -13.35
N SER A 64 -1.93 -13.40 -14.20
CA SER A 64 -1.62 -13.21 -15.62
C SER A 64 -2.82 -12.66 -16.39
N ASP A 65 -2.57 -12.09 -17.57
CA ASP A 65 -3.65 -11.58 -18.43
C ASP A 65 -4.63 -12.69 -18.83
N GLU A 66 -4.14 -13.91 -19.04
CA GLU A 66 -4.95 -15.09 -19.37
C GLU A 66 -5.87 -15.50 -18.23
N GLU A 67 -5.40 -15.43 -16.98
CA GLU A 67 -6.20 -15.73 -15.79
C GLU A 67 -7.34 -14.71 -15.63
N VAL A 68 -7.03 -13.43 -15.77
CA VAL A 68 -8.03 -12.36 -15.70
C VAL A 68 -9.05 -12.47 -16.82
N MET A 69 -8.62 -12.80 -18.04
CA MET A 69 -9.53 -13.05 -19.17
C MET A 69 -10.42 -14.27 -18.96
N SER A 70 -9.91 -15.31 -18.27
CA SER A 70 -10.71 -16.47 -17.91
C SER A 70 -11.82 -16.11 -16.91
N GLU A 71 -11.54 -15.24 -15.92
CA GLU A 71 -12.55 -14.73 -14.99
C GLU A 71 -13.59 -13.83 -15.66
N LEU A 72 -13.23 -13.23 -16.79
CA LEU A 72 -14.11 -12.38 -17.62
C LEU A 72 -14.77 -13.15 -18.78
N SER A 73 -14.72 -14.48 -18.79
CA SER A 73 -15.24 -15.31 -19.89
C SER A 73 -16.74 -15.12 -20.19
N ASP A 74 -17.54 -14.78 -19.17
CA ASP A 74 -18.97 -14.49 -19.31
C ASP A 74 -19.27 -13.04 -19.76
N VAL A 75 -18.23 -12.20 -19.90
CA VAL A 75 -18.31 -10.79 -20.32
C VAL A 75 -18.01 -10.69 -21.81
N GLY A 76 -18.67 -9.75 -22.51
CA GLY A 76 -18.40 -9.50 -23.93
C GLY A 76 -16.93 -9.18 -24.17
N SER A 77 -16.34 -9.73 -25.24
CA SER A 77 -14.90 -9.63 -25.51
C SER A 77 -14.36 -8.19 -25.47
N SER A 78 -15.13 -7.23 -26.01
CA SER A 78 -14.75 -5.81 -26.00
C SER A 78 -14.76 -5.19 -24.60
N HIS A 79 -15.69 -5.59 -23.73
CA HIS A 79 -15.74 -5.13 -22.34
C HIS A 79 -14.63 -5.77 -21.51
N ALA A 80 -14.36 -7.05 -21.72
CA ALA A 80 -13.27 -7.77 -21.05
C ALA A 80 -11.90 -7.14 -21.38
N GLU A 81 -11.65 -6.85 -22.66
CA GLU A 81 -10.42 -6.19 -23.11
C GLU A 81 -10.28 -4.78 -22.52
N THR A 82 -11.39 -4.05 -22.37
CA THR A 82 -11.40 -2.74 -21.72
C THR A 82 -11.02 -2.83 -20.24
N VAL A 83 -11.61 -3.77 -19.50
CA VAL A 83 -11.29 -4.00 -18.07
C VAL A 83 -9.80 -4.32 -17.91
N LEU A 84 -9.27 -5.19 -18.77
CA LEU A 84 -7.88 -5.60 -18.75
C LEU A 84 -6.93 -4.44 -19.12
N CYS A 85 -7.30 -3.61 -20.09
CA CYS A 85 -6.55 -2.39 -20.42
C CYS A 85 -6.47 -1.43 -19.23
N VAL A 86 -7.59 -1.21 -18.53
CA VAL A 86 -7.63 -0.36 -17.33
C VAL A 86 -6.77 -0.96 -16.21
N LEU A 87 -6.89 -2.27 -15.96
CA LEU A 87 -6.07 -2.99 -14.98
C LEU A 87 -4.57 -2.77 -15.24
N ARG A 88 -4.11 -3.03 -16.48
CA ARG A 88 -2.70 -2.84 -16.86
C ARG A 88 -2.24 -1.40 -16.69
N SER A 89 -3.06 -0.43 -17.12
CA SER A 89 -2.70 0.99 -17.06
C SER A 89 -2.61 1.54 -15.62
N ARG A 90 -3.34 0.94 -14.67
CA ARG A 90 -3.45 1.41 -13.29
C ARG A 90 -2.86 0.43 -12.26
N GLN A 91 -2.18 -0.62 -12.71
CA GLN A 91 -1.66 -1.69 -11.84
C GLN A 91 -0.78 -1.15 -10.71
N GLU A 92 0.16 -0.25 -11.03
CA GLU A 92 1.06 0.34 -10.03
C GLU A 92 0.31 1.15 -8.98
N GLU A 93 -0.69 1.93 -9.41
CA GLU A 93 -1.51 2.74 -8.50
C GLU A 93 -2.32 1.86 -7.54
N ILE A 94 -2.91 0.78 -8.06
CA ILE A 94 -3.65 -0.20 -7.26
C ILE A 94 -2.69 -0.89 -6.29
N ARG A 95 -1.52 -1.33 -6.76
CA ARG A 95 -0.49 -1.97 -5.93
C ARG A 95 -0.07 -1.05 -4.77
N HIS A 96 0.16 0.22 -5.06
CA HIS A 96 0.46 1.22 -4.04
C HIS A 96 -0.69 1.39 -3.04
N ALA A 97 -1.94 1.50 -3.49
CA ALA A 97 -3.10 1.61 -2.60
C ALA A 97 -3.30 0.38 -1.71
N LEU A 98 -3.04 -0.83 -2.23
CA LEU A 98 -3.09 -2.07 -1.46
C LEU A 98 -1.99 -2.11 -0.39
N LEU A 99 -0.76 -1.74 -0.76
CA LEU A 99 0.36 -1.64 0.19
C LEU A 99 0.12 -0.55 1.23
N ASP A 100 -0.40 0.61 0.86
CA ASP A 100 -0.74 1.68 1.78
C ASP A 100 -1.83 1.24 2.77
N ARG A 101 -2.83 0.47 2.32
CA ARG A 101 -3.82 -0.13 3.22
C ARG A 101 -3.19 -1.12 4.19
N THR A 102 -2.36 -2.06 3.70
CA THR A 102 -1.67 -3.03 4.57
C THR A 102 -0.67 -2.37 5.52
N THR A 103 0.04 -1.34 5.08
CA THR A 103 0.99 -0.59 5.91
C THR A 103 0.29 0.36 6.87
N SER A 104 -0.89 0.88 6.53
CA SER A 104 -1.75 1.62 7.46
C SER A 104 -2.34 0.73 8.57
N MET A 105 -2.45 -0.59 8.32
CA MET A 105 -2.72 -1.58 9.37
C MET A 105 -1.50 -1.86 10.25
N SER A 106 -0.28 -1.52 9.78
CA SER A 106 0.92 -1.52 10.59
C SER A 106 0.97 -0.22 11.39
N SER A 107 0.96 -0.35 12.72
CA SER A 107 0.80 0.80 13.60
C SER A 107 1.91 1.85 13.47
N ALA A 108 3.11 1.48 13.00
CA ALA A 108 4.26 2.38 12.90
C ALA A 108 5.22 2.01 11.76
N THR A 109 5.64 3.00 10.96
CA THR A 109 6.65 2.86 9.91
C THR A 109 7.77 3.91 10.06
N LEU A 110 9.03 3.49 9.94
CA LEU A 110 10.16 4.43 9.95
C LEU A 110 10.24 5.17 8.61
N GLN A 111 10.20 6.51 8.64
CA GLN A 111 10.25 7.36 7.46
C GLN A 111 11.65 7.88 7.18
N ASP A 112 12.35 8.30 8.24
CA ASP A 112 13.66 8.93 8.15
C ASP A 112 14.45 8.75 9.44
N PHE A 113 15.78 8.88 9.37
CA PHE A 113 16.64 8.89 10.54
C PHE A 113 17.83 9.84 10.39
N ASP A 114 18.17 10.49 11.49
CA ASP A 114 19.33 11.36 11.63
C ASP A 114 20.17 10.91 12.82
N TRP A 115 21.46 11.25 12.81
CA TRP A 115 22.34 10.94 13.93
C TRP A 115 23.34 12.05 14.21
N GLN A 116 23.75 12.15 15.48
CA GLN A 116 24.76 13.09 15.94
C GLN A 116 25.64 12.44 17.01
N LEU A 117 26.94 12.75 17.00
CA LEU A 117 27.87 12.31 18.04
C LEU A 117 28.05 13.41 19.09
N LYS A 118 27.83 13.08 20.36
CA LYS A 118 27.97 13.97 21.49
C LYS A 118 29.10 13.49 22.40
N LEU A 119 29.80 14.41 23.03
CA LEU A 119 30.75 14.11 24.10
C LEU A 119 30.09 14.45 25.43
N ALA A 120 29.72 13.42 26.19
CA ALA A 120 29.16 13.61 27.52
C ALA A 120 30.29 13.80 28.54
N LEU A 121 30.11 14.77 29.44
CA LEU A 121 30.99 15.00 30.58
C LEU A 121 30.37 14.29 31.79
N SER A 122 31.06 13.29 32.33
CA SER A 122 30.64 12.63 33.57
C SER A 122 31.09 13.46 34.78
N SER A 123 30.18 13.75 35.71
CA SER A 123 30.48 14.46 36.96
C SER A 123 31.09 13.59 38.06
N ASP A 124 31.07 12.26 37.89
CA ASP A 124 31.13 11.35 39.05
C ASP A 124 32.50 10.68 39.22
N LYS A 125 33.46 10.95 38.32
CA LYS A 125 34.84 10.49 38.43
C LYS A 125 35.80 11.63 38.09
N ILE A 126 36.74 11.90 38.98
CA ILE A 126 37.77 12.96 38.93
C ILE A 126 38.68 12.85 37.69
N LEU A 127 38.59 11.76 36.92
CA LEU A 127 39.15 11.66 35.57
C LEU A 127 38.01 11.92 34.57
N SER A 128 38.02 13.12 33.99
CA SER A 128 37.10 13.58 32.94
C SER A 128 37.14 12.65 31.71
N LEU A 129 36.35 11.57 31.75
CA LEU A 129 36.18 10.66 30.62
C LEU A 129 35.22 11.32 29.63
N HIS A 130 35.78 11.81 28.53
CA HIS A 130 35.04 12.19 27.32
C HIS A 130 34.45 10.92 26.70
N ILE A 131 33.26 10.52 27.14
CA ILE A 131 32.58 9.34 26.59
C ILE A 131 31.78 9.79 25.36
N PRO A 132 32.13 9.31 24.15
CA PRO A 132 31.33 9.59 22.96
C PRO A 132 30.03 8.82 23.04
N LEU A 133 28.92 9.53 22.90
CA LEU A 133 27.57 8.99 22.81
C LEU A 133 26.97 9.33 21.45
N LEU A 134 26.31 8.36 20.84
CA LEU A 134 25.51 8.58 19.64
C LEU A 134 24.10 8.98 20.06
N SER A 135 23.57 10.06 19.51
CA SER A 135 22.16 10.40 19.57
C SER A 135 21.54 10.13 18.21
N LEU A 136 20.67 9.12 18.15
CA LEU A 136 19.94 8.68 16.97
C LEU A 136 18.51 9.22 17.05
N SER A 137 18.07 9.92 16.01
CA SER A 137 16.72 10.43 15.86
C SER A 137 16.01 9.66 14.74
N LEU A 138 14.82 9.15 15.04
CA LEU A 138 13.99 8.34 14.17
C LEU A 138 12.66 9.04 13.96
N ASN A 139 12.31 9.34 12.72
CA ASN A 139 11.00 9.88 12.36
C ASN A 139 10.07 8.72 12.01
N VAL A 140 9.15 8.38 12.92
CA VAL A 140 8.23 7.26 12.76
C VAL A 140 6.85 7.78 12.43
N ARG A 141 6.25 7.31 11.34
CA ARG A 141 4.84 7.56 11.04
C ARG A 141 4.00 6.51 11.73
N GLU A 142 3.22 6.92 12.73
CA GLU A 142 2.33 6.08 13.51
C GLU A 142 0.89 6.63 13.39
N ASN A 143 -0.05 5.79 12.91
CA ASN A 143 -1.45 6.18 12.68
C ASN A 143 -1.62 7.48 11.86
N GLY A 144 -0.75 7.71 10.88
CA GLY A 144 -0.75 8.90 10.04
C GLY A 144 -0.08 10.15 10.64
N ALA A 145 0.29 10.12 11.92
CA ALA A 145 1.05 11.18 12.58
C ALA A 145 2.56 10.90 12.57
N LEU A 146 3.36 11.93 12.35
CA LEU A 146 4.82 11.84 12.48
C LEU A 146 5.20 11.99 13.95
N ARG A 147 5.90 10.98 14.49
CA ARG A 147 6.39 10.91 15.85
C ARG A 147 7.92 10.81 15.83
N PRO A 148 8.64 11.83 16.29
CA PRO A 148 10.09 11.74 16.45
C PRO A 148 10.42 10.92 17.71
N VAL A 149 11.35 9.98 17.58
CA VAL A 149 11.90 9.18 18.67
C VAL A 149 13.40 9.43 18.71
N THR A 150 13.95 9.83 19.85
CA THR A 150 15.40 10.02 20.00
C THR A 150 15.93 9.06 21.05
N VAL A 151 17.01 8.35 20.70
CA VAL A 151 17.70 7.40 21.58
C VAL A 151 19.16 7.83 21.66
N GLU A 152 19.70 7.84 22.88
CA GLU A 152 21.12 8.07 23.11
C GLU A 152 21.76 6.75 23.53
N MET A 153 22.90 6.42 22.93
CA MET A 153 23.55 5.12 23.11
C MET A 153 25.07 5.24 23.09
N ASN A 154 25.74 4.38 23.86
CA ASN A 154 27.18 4.18 23.75
C ASN A 154 27.52 3.23 22.58
N LYS A 155 28.82 2.98 22.38
CA LYS A 155 29.31 2.14 21.28
C LYS A 155 28.81 0.70 21.38
N GLU A 156 28.76 0.14 22.60
CA GLU A 156 28.35 -1.24 22.86
C GLU A 156 26.85 -1.45 22.57
N GLU A 157 26.02 -0.50 22.99
CA GLU A 157 24.59 -0.46 22.71
C GLU A 157 24.30 -0.30 21.21
N LEU A 158 25.04 0.58 20.53
CA LEU A 158 24.94 0.73 19.07
C LEU A 158 25.28 -0.56 18.33
N ASN A 159 26.36 -1.25 18.71
CA ASN A 159 26.73 -2.52 18.09
C ASN A 159 25.67 -3.59 18.30
N THR A 160 25.01 -3.58 19.47
CA THR A 160 23.89 -4.48 19.76
C THR A 160 22.69 -4.16 18.88
N LEU A 161 22.32 -2.89 18.73
CA LEU A 161 21.25 -2.45 17.83
C LEU A 161 21.50 -2.89 16.38
N ILE A 162 22.72 -2.65 15.86
CA ILE A 162 23.10 -3.05 14.50
C ILE A 162 22.98 -4.57 14.34
N SER A 163 23.50 -5.33 15.29
CA SER A 163 23.45 -6.80 15.25
C SER A 163 22.02 -7.33 15.24
N SER A 164 21.11 -6.72 16.02
CA SER A 164 19.69 -7.07 16.03
C SER A 164 19.00 -6.76 14.69
N LEU A 165 19.30 -5.60 14.08
CA LEU A 165 18.75 -5.22 12.78
C LEU A 165 19.26 -6.13 11.65
N GLU A 166 20.54 -6.50 11.67
CA GLU A 166 21.11 -7.45 10.70
C GLU A 166 20.48 -8.84 10.83
N ALA A 167 20.26 -9.32 12.06
CA ALA A 167 19.60 -10.60 12.30
C ALA A 167 18.16 -10.60 11.77
N ALA A 168 17.41 -9.53 12.02
CA ALA A 168 16.06 -9.35 11.46
C ALA A 168 16.08 -9.34 9.93
N ASN A 169 17.02 -8.60 9.32
CA ASN A 169 17.16 -8.53 7.87
C ASN A 169 17.47 -9.90 7.24
N LYS A 170 18.30 -10.73 7.89
CA LYS A 170 18.57 -12.11 7.43
C LYS A 170 17.30 -12.95 7.36
N VAL A 171 16.41 -12.85 8.35
CA VAL A 171 15.12 -13.57 8.33
C VAL A 171 14.22 -13.06 7.21
N VAL A 172 14.14 -11.74 7.00
CA VAL A 172 13.35 -11.15 5.90
C VAL A 172 13.83 -11.63 4.53
N LEU A 173 15.15 -11.74 4.34
CA LEU A 173 15.72 -12.24 3.08
C LEU A 173 15.46 -13.73 2.84
N GLN A 174 15.25 -14.53 3.89
CA GLN A 174 14.88 -15.95 3.76
C GLN A 174 13.39 -16.16 3.45
N LEU A 175 12.56 -15.15 3.72
CA LEU A 175 11.12 -15.17 3.44
C LEU A 175 10.77 -14.62 2.04
N LYS A 176 11.74 -14.03 1.33
CA LYS A 176 11.64 -13.63 -0.07
C LYS A 176 12.01 -14.79 -0.98
#